data_AF-A0A380BDF3-F1
#
_entry.id   AF-A0A380BDF3-F1
#
_cell.length_a   1.000
_cell.length_b   1.000
_cell.length_c   1.000
_cell.angle_alpha   90.00
_cell.angle_beta   90.00
_cell.angle_gamma   90.00
#
_symmetry.space_group_name_H-M   'P 1'
#
loop_
_entity.id
_entity.type
_entity.pdbx_description
1 polymer ?
#
loop_
_entity_poly.entity_id
_entity_poly.type
_entity_poly.pdbx_seq_one_letter_code
_entity_poly.pdbx_strand_id
1 'polypeptide(L)' 'MGLIAAAIAIGLGALGAGLGAAQVVAKTQEGIARQPEARGFLQTNMFIGVALVEVVPIFAAVVAFIVMNR' A
#
# COMPACT_ATOMS: atom_id res chain seq x y z
N MET A 1 -13.26 0.29 23.91
CA MET A 1 -12.98 1.24 22.81
C MET A 1 -11.74 0.88 21.98
N GLY A 2 -10.68 0.30 22.58
CA GLY A 2 -9.44 -0.03 21.85
C GLY A 2 -9.60 -0.93 20.62
N LEU A 3 -10.46 -1.95 20.69
CA LEU A 3 -10.77 -2.84 19.56
C LEU A 3 -11.39 -2.10 18.35
N ILE A 4 -12.34 -1.21 18.60
CA ILE A 4 -13.00 -0.43 17.53
C ILE A 4 -12.00 0.55 16.92
N ALA A 5 -11.19 1.23 17.73
CA ALA A 5 -10.15 2.13 17.24
C ALA A 5 -9.09 1.40 16.40
N ALA A 6 -8.65 0.21 16.84
CA ALA A 6 -7.72 -0.64 16.10
C ALA A 6 -8.31 -1.10 14.76
N ALA A 7 -9.57 -1.55 14.76
CA ALA A 7 -10.26 -1.97 13.54
C ALA A 7 -10.41 -0.83 12.52
N ILE A 8 -10.75 0.38 12.98
CA ILE A 8 -10.86 1.56 12.11
C ILE A 8 -9.48 1.95 11.56
N ALA A 9 -8.44 2.00 12.39
CA ALA A 9 -7.09 2.35 11.96
C ALA A 9 -6.56 1.39 10.89
N ILE A 10 -6.67 0.07 11.14
CA ILE A 10 -6.24 -0.95 10.19
C ILE A 10 -7.11 -0.93 8.93
N GLY A 11 -8.43 -0.84 9.08
CA GLY A 11 -9.37 -0.83 7.95
C GLY A 11 -9.14 0.33 6.99
N LEU A 12 -8.98 1.54 7.51
CA LEU A 12 -8.69 2.73 6.69
C LEU A 12 -7.29 2.66 6.08
N GLY A 13 -6.29 2.17 6.82
CA GLY A 13 -4.95 1.93 6.30
C GLY A 13 -4.96 0.95 5.12
N ALA A 14 -5.61 -0.20 5.28
CA ALA A 14 -5.72 -1.22 4.25
C ALA A 14 -6.47 -0.74 3.00
N LEU A 15 -7.53 0.06 3.16
CA LEU A 15 -8.24 0.67 2.03
C LEU A 15 -7.34 1.62 1.24
N GLY A 16 -6.59 2.49 1.93
CA GLY A 16 -5.63 3.40 1.29
C GLY A 16 -4.52 2.64 0.56
N ALA A 17 -3.96 1.61 1.21
CA ALA A 17 -2.94 0.74 0.63
C ALA A 17 -3.43 0.06 -0.65
N GLY A 18 -4.58 -0.60 -0.56
CA GLY A 18 -5.13 -1.41 -1.64
C GLY A 18 -5.42 -0.57 -2.87
N LEU A 19 -6.01 0.62 -2.70
CA LEU A 19 -6.27 1.52 -3.82
C LEU A 19 -4.99 2.09 -4.43
N GLY A 20 -4.04 2.53 -3.60
CA GLY A 20 -2.76 3.07 -4.06
C GLY A 20 -1.92 2.03 -4.81
N ALA A 21 -1.77 0.84 -4.22
CA ALA A 21 -1.00 -0.26 -4.82
C ALA A 21 -1.66 -0.75 -6.11
N ALA A 22 -2.99 -0.90 -6.15
CA ALA A 22 -3.70 -1.28 -7.37
C ALA A 22 -3.47 -0.26 -8.50
N GLN A 23 -3.48 1.04 -8.20
CA GLN A 23 -3.24 2.08 -9.20
C GLN A 23 -1.80 2.04 -9.73
N VAL A 24 -0.81 1.89 -8.85
CA VAL A 24 0.61 1.79 -9.24
C VAL A 24 0.84 0.56 -10.12
N VAL A 25 0.29 -0.59 -9.74
CA VAL A 25 0.40 -1.84 -10.51
C VAL A 25 -0.30 -1.69 -11.87
N ALA A 26 -1.53 -1.18 -11.91
CA ALA A 26 -2.28 -0.99 -13.16
C ALA A 26 -1.51 -0.10 -14.14
N LYS A 27 -0.97 1.04 -13.66
CA LYS A 27 -0.19 1.96 -14.51
C LYS A 27 1.13 1.36 -14.97
N THR A 28 1.74 0.52 -14.16
CA THR A 28 2.94 -0.24 -14.57
C THR A 28 2.61 -1.18 -15.72
N GLN A 29 1.49 -1.93 -15.63
CA GLN A 29 1.08 -2.83 -16.71
C GLN A 29 0.69 -2.09 -17.99
N GLU A 30 -0.02 -0.96 -17.89
CA GLU A 30 -0.27 -0.08 -19.04
C GLU A 30 1.04 0.41 -19.69
N GLY A 31 2.03 0.77 -18.88
CA GLY A 31 3.35 1.19 -19.36
C GLY A 31 4.10 0.07 -20.07
N ILE A 32 4.11 -1.14 -19.49
CA ILE A 32 4.74 -2.33 -20.08
C ILE A 32 4.06 -2.72 -21.40
N ALA A 33 2.73 -2.63 -21.47
CA ALA A 33 1.98 -2.92 -22.69
C ALA A 33 2.33 -1.95 -23.82
N ARG A 34 2.62 -0.68 -23.52
CA ARG A 34 3.04 0.33 -24.49
C ARG A 34 4.52 0.21 -24.88
N GLN A 35 5.38 -0.18 -23.92
CA GLN A 35 6.83 -0.31 -24.15
C GLN A 35 7.40 -1.54 -23.41
N PRO A 36 7.37 -2.73 -24.04
CA PRO A 36 7.80 -3.98 -23.40
C PRO A 36 9.28 -4.01 -22.99
N GLU A 37 10.14 -3.31 -23.74
CA GLU A 37 11.59 -3.20 -23.48
C GLU A 37 11.89 -2.51 -22.14
N ALA A 38 11.00 -1.63 -21.68
CA ALA A 38 11.15 -0.89 -20.42
C ALA A 38 10.69 -1.70 -19.19
N ARG A 39 10.28 -2.97 -19.35
CA ARG A 39 9.67 -3.77 -18.28
C ARG A 39 10.49 -3.82 -16.99
N GLY A 40 11.80 -4.06 -17.08
CA GLY A 40 12.65 -4.16 -15.90
C GLY A 40 12.70 -2.87 -15.08
N PHE A 41 12.83 -1.73 -15.76
CA PHE A 41 12.82 -0.41 -15.14
C PHE A 41 11.45 -0.08 -14.52
N LEU A 42 10.36 -0.32 -15.28
CA LEU A 42 9.00 -0.08 -14.80
C LEU A 42 8.64 -0.94 -13.58
N GLN A 43 9.01 -2.22 -13.56
CA GLN A 43 8.82 -3.09 -12.40
C GLN A 43 9.62 -2.63 -11.19
N THR A 44 10.86 -2.18 -11.38
CA THR A 44 11.68 -1.63 -10.28
C THR A 44 10.99 -0.42 -9.65
N ASN A 45 10.54 0.53 -10.46
CA ASN A 45 9.81 1.71 -9.98
C ASN A 45 8.47 1.34 -9.34
N MET A 46 7.78 0.34 -9.89
CA MET A 46 6.53 -0.17 -9.31
C MET A 46 6.76 -0.67 -7.88
N PHE A 47 7.79 -1.49 -7.64
CA PHE A 47 8.08 -2.00 -6.29
C PHE A 47 8.45 -0.89 -5.31
N ILE A 48 9.23 0.11 -5.75
CA ILE A 48 9.53 1.30 -4.94
C ILE A 48 8.24 2.06 -4.61
N GLY A 49 7.38 2.29 -5.60
CA GLY A 49 6.10 2.97 -5.41
C GLY A 49 5.16 2.22 -4.47
N VAL A 50 5.04 0.90 -4.61
CA VAL A 50 4.25 0.05 -3.71
C VAL A 50 4.83 0.09 -2.29
N ALA A 51 6.15 0.00 -2.13
CA ALA A 51 6.78 0.11 -0.82
C ALA A 51 6.47 1.44 -0.13
N LEU A 52 6.43 2.55 -0.88
CA LEU A 52 6.06 3.86 -0.35
C LEU A 52 4.57 3.94 0.04
N VAL A 53 3.67 3.33 -0.75
CA VAL A 53 2.23 3.26 -0.43
C VAL A 53 1.99 2.49 0.87
N GLU A 54 2.76 1.41 1.11
CA GLU A 54 2.61 0.54 2.28
C GLU A 54 3.13 1.14 3.60
N VAL A 55 3.87 2.26 3.57
CA VAL A 55 4.40 2.88 4.79
C VAL A 55 3.28 3.33 5.74
N VAL A 56 2.24 3.98 5.22
CA VAL A 56 1.12 4.50 6.04
C VAL A 56 0.30 3.37 6.68
N PRO A 57 -0.10 2.31 5.95
CA PRO A 57 -0.74 1.12 6.51
C PRO A 57 0.07 0.43 7.61
N ILE A 58 1.40 0.31 7.43
CA ILE A 58 2.28 -0.28 8.45
C ILE A 58 2.22 0.54 9.74
N PHE A 59 2.30 1.88 9.66
CA PHE A 59 2.15 2.72 10.84
C PHE A 59 0.76 2.61 11.48
N ALA A 60 -0.31 2.50 10.68
CA ALA A 60 -1.65 2.28 11.20
C ALA A 60 -1.75 0.96 11.98
N ALA A 61 -1.12 -0.11 11.49
CA ALA A 61 -1.04 -1.38 12.19
C ALA A 61 -0.27 -1.27 13.52
N VAL A 62 0.87 -0.56 13.53
CA VAL A 62 1.64 -0.31 14.76
C VAL A 62 0.80 0.43 15.80
N VAL A 63 0.10 1.49 15.40
CA VAL A 63 -0.79 2.25 16.31
C VAL A 63 -1.92 1.36 16.83
N ALA A 64 -2.52 0.54 15.96
CA ALA A 64 -3.57 -0.39 16.34
C ALA A 64 -3.09 -1.40 17.41
N PHE A 65 -1.89 -1.97 17.26
CA PHE A 65 -1.30 -2.84 18.28
C PHE A 65 -1.07 -2.13 19.61
N ILE A 66 -0.58 -0.88 19.58
CA ILE A 66 -0.37 -0.09 20.80
C ILE A 66 -1.70 0.17 21.52
N VAL A 67 -2.75 0.57 20.79
CA VAL A 67 -4.06 0.90 21.35
C VAL A 67 -4.81 -0.35 21.84
N MET A 68 -4.57 -1.51 21.22
CA MET A 68 -5.20 -2.77 21.62
C MET A 68 -4.55 -3.39 22.88
N ASN A 69 -3.28 -3.08 23.15
CA ASN A 69 -2.51 -3.57 24.29
C ASN A 69 -2.47 -2.59 25.49
N ARG A 70 -3.34 -1.59 25.51
CA ARG A 70 -3.58 -0.70 26.67
C ARG A 70 -4.98 -0.91 27.22
#